data_AF-A0A2V6X235-F1
#
_entry.id   AF-A0A2V6X235-F1
#
_cell.length_a   1.000
_cell.length_b   1.000
_cell.length_c   1.000
_cell.angle_alpha   90.00
_cell.angle_beta   90.00
_cell.angle_gamma   90.00
#
_symmetry.space_group_name_H-M   'P 1'
#
loop_
_entity.id
_entity.type
_entity.pdbx_description
1 polymer ?
#
loop_
_entity_poly.entity_id
_entity_poly.type
_entity_poly.pdbx_seq_one_letter_code
_entity_poly.pdbx_strand_id
1 'polypeptide(L)'
;MRSRLLAGAAAVALPLLFTAAGVMSRAVAAPADRALLPLDQYTSEKGRELGRKYAEELRALASGIYHCIPWLEVQEHSLGFYRPKHLGGGDSRYLSMRVFIEQEASPDFARLTVANQAAAMYARYVAALLKRMARSPALTADPGVEGFTIILEWLKQSVRAASDRPIHETVAVFIDKASALDFLAGRITPRALADRADIRLWDGETSLENLHLTRLAEDDFVSTYKMKNYQLDPGVTCP
;
A
#
# COMPACT_ATOMS: atom_id res chain seq x y z
N MET A 1 -65.63 -14.91 68.72
CA MET A 1 -64.70 -14.68 69.85
C MET A 1 -63.28 -14.69 69.31
N ARG A 2 -62.52 -13.58 69.49
CA ARG A 2 -61.05 -13.40 69.33
C ARG A 2 -60.47 -13.65 67.92
N SER A 3 -60.05 -12.63 67.14
CA SER A 3 -58.97 -11.64 67.30
C SER A 3 -57.65 -12.07 66.63
N ARG A 4 -57.05 -11.11 65.88
CA ARG A 4 -55.65 -10.91 65.41
C ARG A 4 -55.53 -10.93 63.86
N LEU A 5 -55.40 -9.78 63.19
CA LEU A 5 -54.28 -8.82 63.06
C LEU A 5 -53.02 -9.38 62.36
N LEU A 6 -52.47 -8.52 61.49
CA LEU A 6 -51.11 -8.44 60.89
C LEU A 6 -51.02 -8.97 59.45
N ALA A 7 -50.95 -8.10 58.44
CA ALA A 7 -49.82 -7.23 58.01
C ALA A 7 -48.83 -8.00 57.10
N GLY A 8 -48.67 -7.51 55.87
CA GLY A 8 -47.75 -8.07 54.88
C GLY A 8 -47.55 -7.15 53.68
N ALA A 9 -46.62 -6.19 53.86
CA ALA A 9 -45.88 -5.37 52.91
C ALA A 9 -46.29 -5.33 51.41
N ALA A 10 -46.66 -4.13 50.94
CA ALA A 10 -46.64 -3.77 49.52
C ALA A 10 -45.19 -3.56 49.06
N ALA A 11 -44.73 -4.37 48.11
CA ALA A 11 -43.45 -4.17 47.42
C ALA A 11 -43.61 -3.10 46.34
N VAL A 12 -42.93 -1.95 46.53
CA VAL A 12 -42.81 -0.89 45.53
C VAL A 12 -41.81 -1.35 44.47
N ALA A 13 -42.29 -1.58 43.24
CA ALA A 13 -41.44 -1.85 42.09
C ALA A 13 -40.78 -0.54 41.60
N LEU A 14 -39.46 -0.43 41.73
CA LEU A 14 -38.66 0.59 41.05
C LEU A 14 -38.48 0.20 39.58
N PRO A 15 -38.82 1.05 38.59
CA PRO A 15 -38.43 0.81 37.20
C PRO A 15 -36.97 1.21 37.03
N LEU A 16 -36.12 0.20 36.76
CA LEU A 16 -34.75 0.40 36.26
C LEU A 16 -34.83 1.02 34.86
N LEU A 17 -34.62 2.33 34.79
CA LEU A 17 -34.29 3.05 33.57
C LEU A 17 -32.94 2.55 33.06
N PHE A 18 -32.96 1.59 32.14
CA PHE A 18 -31.79 1.23 31.33
C PHE A 18 -31.44 2.41 30.43
N THR A 19 -30.44 3.19 30.84
CA THR A 19 -29.74 4.13 29.98
C THR A 19 -28.96 3.32 28.93
N ALA A 20 -29.48 3.26 27.71
CA ALA A 20 -28.75 2.77 26.55
C ALA A 20 -27.61 3.77 26.23
N ALA A 21 -26.48 3.61 26.92
CA ALA A 21 -25.23 4.22 26.51
C ALA A 21 -24.84 3.59 25.17
N GLY A 22 -25.08 4.33 24.08
CA GLY A 22 -24.67 3.95 22.73
C GLY A 22 -23.17 3.70 22.71
N VAL A 23 -22.80 2.42 22.59
CA VAL A 23 -21.44 2.04 22.20
C VAL A 23 -21.29 2.53 20.77
N MET A 24 -20.69 3.71 20.61
CA MET A 24 -20.14 4.17 19.34
C MET A 24 -19.10 3.13 18.94
N SER A 25 -19.53 2.15 18.14
CA SER A 25 -18.62 1.27 17.43
C SER A 25 -17.79 2.17 16.55
N ARG A 26 -16.55 2.47 16.95
CA ARG A 26 -15.53 2.98 16.04
C ARG A 26 -15.49 1.98 14.90
N ALA A 27 -16.05 2.33 13.76
CA ALA A 27 -15.94 1.55 12.54
C ALA A 27 -14.45 1.33 12.32
N VAL A 28 -13.99 0.09 12.54
CA VAL A 28 -12.64 -0.30 12.23
C VAL A 28 -12.56 -0.23 10.72
N ALA A 29 -11.86 0.80 10.22
CA ALA A 29 -11.70 1.02 8.78
C ALA A 29 -11.22 -0.29 8.12
N ALA A 30 -11.83 -0.65 7.00
CA ALA A 30 -11.45 -1.85 6.26
C ALA A 30 -9.95 -1.79 5.93
N PRO A 31 -9.24 -2.93 5.78
CA PRO A 31 -7.81 -2.92 5.47
C PRO A 31 -7.46 -2.02 4.28
N ALA A 32 -8.33 -1.96 3.27
CA ALA A 32 -8.19 -1.08 2.11
C ALA A 32 -8.27 0.42 2.48
N ASP A 33 -9.17 0.83 3.40
CA ASP A 33 -9.34 2.23 3.79
C ASP A 33 -8.13 2.77 4.57
N ARG A 34 -7.46 1.91 5.35
CA ARG A 34 -6.26 2.30 6.10
C ARG A 34 -5.08 2.65 5.18
N ALA A 35 -5.01 2.02 4.01
CA ALA A 35 -3.96 2.30 3.05
C ALA A 35 -4.03 3.73 2.48
N LEU A 36 -5.24 4.30 2.38
CA LEU A 36 -5.47 5.58 1.72
C LEU A 36 -4.94 6.75 2.57
N LEU A 37 -4.34 7.74 1.92
CA LEU A 37 -4.00 9.02 2.55
C LEU A 37 -5.27 9.80 2.91
N PRO A 38 -5.50 10.16 4.19
CA PRO A 38 -6.64 10.96 4.59
C PRO A 38 -6.64 12.35 3.93
N LEU A 39 -7.83 12.86 3.60
CA LEU A 39 -8.00 14.12 2.86
C LEU A 39 -7.40 15.34 3.58
N ASP A 40 -7.34 15.32 4.90
CA ASP A 40 -6.76 16.34 5.77
C ASP A 40 -5.23 16.28 5.86
N GLN A 41 -4.61 15.18 5.40
CA GLN A 41 -3.15 15.01 5.39
C GLN A 41 -2.50 15.42 4.05
N TYR A 42 -3.29 15.82 3.05
CA TYR A 42 -2.75 16.36 1.81
C TYR A 42 -2.16 17.76 2.02
N THR A 43 -0.98 17.98 1.44
CA THR A 43 -0.22 19.23 1.58
C THR A 43 -0.60 20.33 0.57
N SER A 44 -1.52 20.07 -0.36
CA SER A 44 -2.08 21.10 -1.26
C SER A 44 -3.52 20.79 -1.67
N GLU A 45 -4.23 21.81 -2.15
CA GLU A 45 -5.59 21.66 -2.68
C GLU A 45 -5.62 20.67 -3.85
N LYS A 46 -4.71 20.79 -4.81
CA LYS A 46 -4.64 19.89 -5.97
C LYS A 46 -4.53 18.43 -5.54
N GLY A 47 -3.63 18.14 -4.58
CA GLY A 47 -3.50 16.78 -4.05
C GLY A 47 -4.78 16.29 -3.39
N ARG A 48 -5.42 17.15 -2.59
CA ARG A 48 -6.69 16.84 -1.90
C ARG A 48 -7.84 16.61 -2.89
N GLU A 49 -7.92 17.42 -3.95
CA GLU A 49 -8.91 17.26 -5.02
C GLU A 49 -8.73 15.94 -5.76
N LEU A 50 -7.50 15.58 -6.13
CA LEU A 50 -7.21 14.27 -6.73
C LEU A 50 -7.58 13.13 -5.79
N GLY A 51 -7.21 13.24 -4.50
CA GLY A 51 -7.55 12.25 -3.48
C GLY A 51 -9.07 12.07 -3.31
N ARG A 52 -9.83 13.17 -3.35
CA ARG A 52 -11.30 13.14 -3.31
C ARG A 52 -11.89 12.56 -4.59
N LYS A 53 -11.39 12.97 -5.75
CA LYS A 53 -11.89 12.60 -7.08
C LYS A 53 -11.71 11.11 -7.35
N TYR A 54 -10.57 10.54 -6.97
CA TYR A 54 -10.21 9.15 -7.25
C TYR A 54 -10.34 8.22 -6.03
N ALA A 55 -11.10 8.62 -5.01
CA ALA A 55 -11.19 7.86 -3.76
C ALA A 55 -11.63 6.40 -3.98
N GLU A 56 -12.61 6.17 -4.85
CA GLU A 56 -13.09 4.81 -5.15
C GLU A 56 -12.03 3.98 -5.90
N GLU A 57 -11.32 4.57 -6.86
CA GLU A 57 -10.23 3.89 -7.56
C GLU A 57 -9.07 3.54 -6.63
N LEU A 58 -8.74 4.42 -5.67
CA LEU A 58 -7.73 4.13 -4.66
C LEU A 58 -8.17 2.98 -3.74
N ARG A 59 -9.44 2.96 -3.29
CA ARG A 59 -9.97 1.84 -2.49
C ARG A 59 -9.97 0.53 -3.28
N ALA A 60 -10.39 0.58 -4.54
CA ALA A 60 -10.40 -0.60 -5.41
C ALA A 60 -8.98 -1.12 -5.68
N LEU A 61 -8.00 -0.24 -5.83
CA LEU A 61 -6.58 -0.61 -5.93
C LEU A 61 -6.11 -1.28 -4.64
N ALA A 62 -6.31 -0.66 -3.48
CA ALA A 62 -5.88 -1.21 -2.19
C ALA A 62 -6.52 -2.59 -1.92
N SER A 63 -7.84 -2.71 -2.14
CA SER A 63 -8.56 -3.98 -2.03
C SER A 63 -8.04 -5.02 -3.03
N GLY A 64 -7.79 -4.62 -4.28
CA GLY A 64 -7.22 -5.49 -5.29
C GLY A 64 -5.83 -6.02 -4.91
N ILE A 65 -4.95 -5.18 -4.34
CA ILE A 65 -3.65 -5.65 -3.83
C ILE A 65 -3.84 -6.63 -2.68
N TYR A 66 -4.67 -6.26 -1.69
CA TYR A 66 -4.92 -7.08 -0.50
C TYR A 66 -5.39 -8.50 -0.84
N HIS A 67 -6.34 -8.65 -1.77
CA HIS A 67 -6.85 -9.98 -2.13
C HIS A 67 -6.01 -10.69 -3.21
N CYS A 68 -5.48 -9.95 -4.20
CA CYS A 68 -4.87 -10.59 -5.37
C CYS A 68 -3.36 -10.77 -5.28
N ILE A 69 -2.71 -10.09 -4.35
CA ILE A 69 -1.29 -10.19 -4.09
C ILE A 69 -1.06 -10.28 -2.57
N PRO A 70 -1.55 -11.34 -1.90
CA PRO A 70 -1.68 -11.40 -0.43
C PRO A 70 -0.35 -11.38 0.33
N TRP A 71 0.80 -11.48 -0.35
CA TRP A 71 2.13 -11.30 0.25
C TRP A 71 2.62 -9.84 0.18
N LEU A 72 1.79 -8.92 -0.33
CA LEU A 72 2.03 -7.49 -0.29
C LEU A 72 1.06 -6.81 0.67
N GLU A 73 1.60 -6.00 1.56
CA GLU A 73 0.84 -5.11 2.41
C GLU A 73 0.99 -3.67 1.92
N VAL A 74 -0.11 -3.02 1.52
CA VAL A 74 -0.09 -1.57 1.28
C VAL A 74 -0.06 -0.88 2.63
N GLN A 75 0.98 -0.10 2.90
CA GLN A 75 1.16 0.51 4.21
C GLN A 75 0.11 1.58 4.50
N GLU A 76 -0.19 1.78 5.78
CA GLU A 76 -1.14 2.79 6.24
C GLU A 76 -0.76 4.19 5.73
N HIS A 77 -1.77 4.93 5.25
CA HIS A 77 -1.63 6.28 4.71
C HIS A 77 -0.49 6.42 3.70
N SER A 78 -0.33 5.43 2.82
CA SER A 78 0.74 5.41 1.81
C SER A 78 0.25 5.32 0.37
N LEU A 79 -1.07 5.19 0.17
CA LEU A 79 -1.74 5.22 -1.12
C LEU A 79 -2.46 6.56 -1.34
N GLY A 80 -2.05 7.34 -2.32
CA GLY A 80 -2.63 8.66 -2.60
C GLY A 80 -1.77 9.54 -3.51
N PHE A 81 -2.04 10.84 -3.55
CA PHE A 81 -1.33 11.78 -4.43
C PHE A 81 -0.29 12.63 -3.69
N TYR A 82 0.97 12.20 -3.75
CA TYR A 82 2.08 12.81 -3.02
C TYR A 82 2.93 13.68 -3.95
N ARG A 83 3.63 14.63 -3.34
CA ARG A 83 4.68 15.39 -4.01
C ARG A 83 6.03 14.68 -3.82
N PRO A 84 6.71 14.22 -4.89
CA PRO A 84 8.06 13.70 -4.76
C PRO A 84 9.00 14.78 -4.22
N LYS A 85 9.67 14.50 -3.09
CA LYS A 85 10.48 15.51 -2.38
C LYS A 85 11.64 16.05 -3.22
N HIS A 86 12.20 15.22 -4.09
CA HIS A 86 13.40 15.53 -4.86
C HIS A 86 13.16 16.37 -6.11
N LEU A 87 11.93 16.42 -6.64
CA LEU A 87 11.68 17.09 -7.92
C LEU A 87 11.81 18.62 -7.87
N GLY A 88 11.86 19.23 -6.67
CA GLY A 88 12.14 20.66 -6.47
C GLY A 88 11.10 21.61 -7.11
N GLY A 89 10.52 22.54 -6.33
CA GLY A 89 9.51 23.48 -6.85
C GLY A 89 8.20 22.83 -7.31
N GLY A 90 7.17 23.65 -7.56
CA GLY A 90 5.88 23.21 -8.10
C GLY A 90 5.01 22.33 -7.20
N ASP A 91 3.78 22.08 -7.66
CA ASP A 91 2.80 21.19 -7.03
C ASP A 91 2.62 19.90 -7.85
N SER A 92 3.73 19.22 -8.12
CA SER A 92 3.74 17.99 -8.89
C SER A 92 3.15 16.82 -8.10
N ARG A 93 2.08 16.20 -8.62
CA ARG A 93 1.34 15.15 -7.91
C ARG A 93 1.47 13.79 -8.56
N TYR A 94 2.13 12.89 -7.85
CA TYR A 94 2.34 11.51 -8.27
C TYR A 94 1.37 10.61 -7.50
N LEU A 95 0.69 9.71 -8.20
CA LEU A 95 -0.02 8.61 -7.54
C LEU A 95 1.05 7.70 -6.91
N SER A 96 1.10 7.67 -5.59
CA SER A 96 2.10 6.94 -4.81
C SER A 96 1.47 5.75 -4.11
N MET A 97 2.22 4.65 -4.01
CA MET A 97 1.89 3.49 -3.19
C MET A 97 3.16 2.94 -2.54
N ARG A 98 3.14 2.72 -1.23
CA ARG A 98 4.19 1.99 -0.51
C ARG A 98 3.69 0.61 -0.13
N VAL A 99 4.45 -0.41 -0.50
CA VAL A 99 4.14 -1.79 -0.16
C VAL A 99 5.27 -2.41 0.65
N PHE A 100 4.91 -3.09 1.74
CA PHE A 100 5.77 -4.04 2.39
C PHE A 100 5.61 -5.41 1.71
N ILE A 101 6.73 -6.04 1.37
CA ILE A 101 6.80 -7.33 0.71
C ILE A 101 7.15 -8.36 1.77
N GLU A 102 6.20 -9.24 2.07
CA GLU A 102 6.47 -10.42 2.86
C GLU A 102 7.26 -11.40 2.01
N GLN A 103 8.54 -11.57 2.36
CA GLN A 103 9.47 -12.43 1.63
C GLN A 103 9.95 -13.54 2.56
N GLU A 104 9.80 -14.78 2.13
CA GLU A 104 10.47 -15.90 2.80
C GLU A 104 11.99 -15.73 2.75
N ALA A 105 12.68 -16.14 3.82
CA ALA A 105 14.13 -16.09 3.87
C ALA A 105 14.72 -16.93 2.73
N SER A 106 15.51 -16.29 1.86
CA SER A 106 16.13 -16.94 0.71
C SER A 106 17.65 -16.76 0.77
N PRO A 107 18.42 -17.83 0.99
CA PRO A 107 19.88 -17.75 0.96
C PRO A 107 20.40 -17.19 -0.36
N ASP A 108 19.73 -17.47 -1.47
CA ASP A 108 20.13 -17.02 -2.80
C ASP A 108 19.94 -15.50 -2.94
N PHE A 109 18.80 -14.99 -2.47
CA PHE A 109 18.52 -13.55 -2.45
C PHE A 109 19.46 -12.83 -1.47
N ALA A 110 19.71 -13.41 -0.29
CA ALA A 110 20.57 -12.83 0.73
C ALA A 110 22.05 -12.71 0.30
N ARG A 111 22.50 -13.51 -0.67
CA ARG A 111 23.88 -13.42 -1.24
C ARG A 111 24.02 -12.35 -2.32
N LEU A 112 22.94 -11.77 -2.81
CA LEU A 112 22.99 -10.67 -3.77
C LEU A 112 23.52 -9.39 -3.09
N THR A 113 24.18 -8.53 -3.86
CA THR A 113 24.46 -7.16 -3.41
C THR A 113 23.14 -6.39 -3.25
N VAL A 114 23.09 -5.39 -2.38
CA VAL A 114 21.88 -4.56 -2.16
C VAL A 114 21.33 -4.00 -3.47
N ALA A 115 22.21 -3.55 -4.38
CA ALA A 115 21.83 -3.10 -5.72
C ALA A 115 21.14 -4.21 -6.57
N ASN A 116 21.63 -5.44 -6.49
CA ASN A 116 21.03 -6.58 -7.21
C ASN A 116 19.74 -7.06 -6.55
N GLN A 117 19.61 -6.94 -5.22
CA GLN A 117 18.35 -7.18 -4.50
C GLN A 117 17.29 -6.16 -4.95
N ALA A 118 17.65 -4.88 -4.99
CA ALA A 118 16.78 -3.82 -5.50
C ALA A 118 16.38 -4.05 -6.98
N ALA A 119 17.31 -4.50 -7.83
CA ALA A 119 17.01 -4.85 -9.22
C ALA A 119 16.02 -6.02 -9.33
N ALA A 120 16.15 -7.05 -8.48
CA ALA A 120 15.22 -8.16 -8.43
C ALA A 120 13.83 -7.72 -7.93
N MET A 121 13.76 -6.89 -6.89
CA MET A 121 12.49 -6.34 -6.40
C MET A 121 11.83 -5.43 -7.45
N TYR A 122 12.61 -4.60 -8.14
CA TYR A 122 12.12 -3.79 -9.25
C TYR A 122 11.49 -4.67 -10.33
N ALA A 123 12.27 -5.64 -10.83
CA ALA A 123 11.86 -6.52 -11.93
C ALA A 123 10.53 -7.21 -11.64
N ARG A 124 10.41 -7.71 -10.41
CA ARG A 124 9.26 -8.46 -9.93
C ARG A 124 8.00 -7.62 -9.80
N TYR A 125 8.11 -6.43 -9.21
CA TYR A 125 6.92 -5.72 -8.71
C TYR A 125 6.55 -4.48 -9.52
N VAL A 126 7.51 -3.71 -10.04
CA VAL A 126 7.23 -2.36 -10.57
C VAL A 126 6.27 -2.41 -11.75
N ALA A 127 6.53 -3.28 -12.73
CA ALA A 127 5.66 -3.41 -13.90
C ALA A 127 4.23 -3.82 -13.53
N ALA A 128 4.09 -4.79 -12.63
CA ALA A 128 2.81 -5.33 -12.23
C ALA A 128 1.99 -4.34 -11.38
N LEU A 129 2.65 -3.58 -10.50
CA LEU A 129 2.02 -2.55 -9.68
C LEU A 129 1.67 -1.31 -10.52
N LEU A 130 2.55 -0.89 -11.43
CA LEU A 130 2.28 0.24 -12.32
C LEU A 130 1.02 -0.01 -13.17
N LYS A 131 0.88 -1.21 -13.76
CA LYS A 131 -0.33 -1.61 -14.51
C LYS A 131 -1.60 -1.51 -13.67
N ARG A 132 -1.54 -1.85 -12.37
CA ARG A 132 -2.68 -1.78 -11.44
C ARG A 132 -3.01 -0.33 -11.07
N MET A 133 -1.99 0.47 -10.77
CA MET A 133 -2.13 1.90 -10.46
C MET A 133 -2.70 2.71 -11.63
N ALA A 134 -2.34 2.33 -12.86
CA ALA A 134 -2.76 2.99 -14.08
C ALA A 134 -3.99 2.36 -14.75
N ARG A 135 -4.76 1.52 -14.04
CA ARG A 135 -5.90 0.80 -14.61
C ARG A 135 -7.04 1.72 -15.07
N SER A 136 -7.22 2.88 -14.42
CA SER A 136 -8.28 3.84 -14.75
C SER A 136 -7.83 4.79 -15.87
N PRO A 137 -8.46 4.76 -17.07
CA PRO A 137 -8.16 5.70 -18.14
C PRO A 137 -8.37 7.15 -17.71
N ALA A 138 -9.41 7.40 -16.91
CA ALA A 138 -9.73 8.72 -16.37
C ALA A 138 -8.61 9.26 -15.47
N LEU A 139 -7.99 8.41 -14.65
CA LEU A 139 -6.84 8.79 -13.82
C LEU A 139 -5.60 9.07 -14.69
N THR A 140 -5.33 8.19 -15.65
CA THR A 140 -4.17 8.38 -16.55
C THR A 140 -4.31 9.57 -17.50
N ALA A 141 -5.54 9.99 -17.83
CA ALA A 141 -5.80 11.15 -18.66
C ALA A 141 -5.82 12.47 -17.87
N ASP A 142 -5.90 12.43 -16.53
CA ASP A 142 -6.03 13.63 -15.71
C ASP A 142 -4.74 14.47 -15.69
N PRO A 143 -4.75 15.73 -16.17
CA PRO A 143 -3.55 16.57 -16.19
C PRO A 143 -2.98 16.90 -14.80
N GLY A 144 -3.79 16.74 -13.73
CA GLY A 144 -3.34 16.89 -12.36
C GLY A 144 -2.44 15.75 -11.87
N VAL A 145 -2.48 14.58 -12.51
CA VAL A 145 -1.60 13.44 -12.22
C VAL A 145 -0.37 13.52 -13.12
N GLU A 146 0.79 13.73 -12.53
CA GLU A 146 2.06 13.97 -13.24
C GLU A 146 2.98 12.75 -13.28
N GLY A 147 2.69 11.72 -12.49
CA GLY A 147 3.49 10.51 -12.47
C GLY A 147 3.01 9.48 -11.46
N PHE A 148 3.83 8.46 -11.27
CA PHE A 148 3.60 7.33 -10.40
C PHE A 148 4.81 7.11 -9.51
N THR A 149 4.57 6.80 -8.23
CA THR A 149 5.61 6.43 -7.28
C THR A 149 5.29 5.05 -6.72
N ILE A 150 6.22 4.12 -6.87
CA ILE A 150 6.13 2.78 -6.28
C ILE A 150 7.27 2.63 -5.29
N ILE A 151 6.94 2.46 -4.01
CA ILE A 151 7.92 2.24 -2.95
C ILE A 151 7.80 0.79 -2.50
N LEU A 152 8.85 0.02 -2.74
CA LEU A 152 8.95 -1.38 -2.35
C LEU A 152 9.80 -1.48 -1.10
N GLU A 153 9.34 -2.20 -0.11
CA GLU A 153 10.04 -2.40 1.15
C GLU A 153 10.06 -3.87 1.54
N TRP A 154 11.19 -4.36 2.03
CA TRP A 154 11.34 -5.75 2.47
C TRP A 154 12.31 -5.85 3.64
N LEU A 155 12.26 -6.97 4.35
CA LEU A 155 13.19 -7.26 5.43
C LEU A 155 14.58 -7.60 4.88
N LYS A 156 15.61 -6.93 5.42
CA LYS A 156 17.01 -7.23 5.11
C LYS A 156 17.33 -8.67 5.51
N GLN A 157 17.68 -9.50 4.53
CA GLN A 157 17.85 -10.95 4.72
C GLN A 157 19.26 -11.38 5.19
N SER A 158 20.11 -10.45 5.63
CA SER A 158 21.43 -10.77 6.20
C SER A 158 21.30 -11.69 7.42
N VAL A 159 22.24 -12.62 7.61
CA VAL A 159 22.33 -13.46 8.82
C VAL A 159 22.51 -12.54 10.04
N ARG A 160 21.52 -12.54 10.93
CA ARG A 160 21.48 -11.70 12.14
C ARG A 160 21.20 -12.53 13.36
N ALA A 161 21.61 -12.03 14.53
CA ALA A 161 21.19 -12.62 15.78
C ALA A 161 19.68 -12.43 15.94
N ALA A 162 18.99 -13.39 16.55
CA ALA A 162 17.54 -13.31 16.77
C ALA A 162 17.11 -12.10 17.64
N SER A 163 18.06 -11.46 18.34
CA SER A 163 17.86 -10.25 19.14
C SER A 163 17.93 -8.94 18.35
N ASP A 164 18.34 -8.96 17.09
CA ASP A 164 18.55 -7.74 16.31
C ASP A 164 17.21 -7.16 15.85
N ARG A 165 17.11 -5.82 15.87
CA ARG A 165 15.92 -5.16 15.33
C ARG A 165 15.80 -5.44 13.83
N PRO A 166 14.58 -5.71 13.31
CA PRO A 166 14.33 -5.77 11.89
C PRO A 166 14.80 -4.50 11.20
N ILE A 167 15.59 -4.64 10.12
CA ILE A 167 15.96 -3.52 9.26
C ILE A 167 15.29 -3.75 7.92
N HIS A 168 14.66 -2.69 7.42
CA HIS A 168 13.95 -2.71 6.17
C HIS A 168 14.83 -2.07 5.10
N GLU A 169 14.89 -2.71 3.95
CA GLU A 169 15.47 -2.13 2.74
C GLU A 169 14.32 -1.59 1.89
N THR A 170 14.56 -0.48 1.19
CA THR A 170 13.51 0.22 0.45
C THR A 170 14.04 0.65 -0.90
N VAL A 171 13.29 0.37 -1.98
CA VAL A 171 13.50 1.02 -3.28
C VAL A 171 12.28 1.87 -3.62
N ALA A 172 12.50 3.17 -3.82
CA ALA A 172 11.49 4.11 -4.30
C ALA A 172 11.74 4.39 -5.78
N VAL A 173 10.72 4.15 -6.59
CA VAL A 173 10.75 4.29 -8.04
C VAL A 173 9.77 5.39 -8.44
N PHE A 174 10.29 6.46 -9.01
CA PHE A 174 9.51 7.62 -9.46
C PHE A 174 9.50 7.64 -10.99
N ILE A 175 8.30 7.56 -11.56
CA ILE A 175 8.07 7.43 -12.99
C ILE A 175 7.21 8.60 -13.43
N ASP A 176 7.71 9.45 -14.31
CA ASP A 176 6.89 10.51 -14.90
C ASP A 176 5.75 9.90 -15.75
N LYS A 177 4.64 10.65 -15.89
CA LYS A 177 3.46 10.14 -16.59
C LYS A 177 3.78 9.73 -18.03
N ALA A 178 4.63 10.45 -18.76
CA ALA A 178 4.92 10.13 -20.16
C ALA A 178 5.63 8.77 -20.28
N SER A 179 6.64 8.53 -19.45
CA SER A 179 7.34 7.25 -19.37
C SER A 179 6.42 6.10 -18.95
N ALA A 180 5.54 6.34 -17.97
CA ALA A 180 4.55 5.35 -17.56
C ALA A 180 3.61 4.97 -18.72
N LEU A 181 3.09 5.96 -19.45
CA LEU A 181 2.18 5.74 -20.58
C LEU A 181 2.87 5.05 -21.76
N ASP A 182 4.13 5.38 -22.04
CA ASP A 182 4.93 4.67 -23.03
C ASP A 182 5.08 3.19 -22.67
N PHE A 183 5.38 2.89 -21.41
CA PHE A 183 5.53 1.52 -20.94
C PHE A 183 4.21 0.74 -21.01
N LEU A 184 3.11 1.34 -20.53
CA LEU A 184 1.79 0.71 -20.53
C LEU A 184 1.25 0.46 -21.94
N ALA A 185 1.64 1.29 -22.91
CA ALA A 185 1.35 1.10 -24.32
C ALA A 185 2.30 0.11 -25.02
N GLY A 186 3.27 -0.47 -24.32
CA GLY A 186 4.26 -1.39 -24.88
C GLY A 186 5.30 -0.72 -25.78
N ARG A 187 5.44 0.62 -25.72
CA ARG A 187 6.41 1.38 -26.53
C ARG A 187 7.83 1.32 -25.97
N ILE A 188 7.98 1.03 -24.67
CA ILE A 188 9.28 0.85 -24.02
C ILE A 188 9.31 -0.43 -23.20
N THR A 189 10.50 -1.02 -23.09
CA THR A 189 10.75 -2.23 -22.31
C THR A 189 10.83 -1.91 -20.80
N PRO A 190 10.73 -2.92 -19.92
CA PRO A 190 10.98 -2.73 -18.49
C PRO A 190 12.34 -2.10 -18.18
N ARG A 191 13.38 -2.45 -18.95
CA ARG A 191 14.71 -1.83 -18.82
C ARG A 191 14.68 -0.34 -19.18
N ALA A 192 14.09 0.01 -20.33
CA ALA A 192 13.98 1.40 -20.74
C ALA A 192 13.11 2.23 -19.78
N LEU A 193 12.10 1.62 -19.13
CA LEU A 193 11.37 2.27 -18.05
C LEU A 193 12.27 2.54 -16.84
N ALA A 194 13.10 1.58 -16.43
CA ALA A 194 14.04 1.76 -15.32
C ALA A 194 15.07 2.85 -15.61
N ASP A 195 15.57 2.92 -16.84
CA ASP A 195 16.54 3.93 -17.27
C ASP A 195 15.95 5.36 -17.28
N ARG A 196 14.62 5.49 -17.42
CA ARG A 196 13.89 6.78 -17.40
C ARG A 196 13.40 7.18 -16.00
N ALA A 197 13.35 6.24 -15.06
CA ALA A 197 12.85 6.50 -13.71
C ALA A 197 13.94 7.12 -12.81
N ASP A 198 13.55 7.94 -11.84
CA ASP A 198 14.40 8.24 -10.68
C ASP A 198 14.23 7.07 -9.69
N ILE A 199 15.32 6.34 -9.44
CA ILE A 199 15.35 5.17 -8.56
C ILE A 199 16.26 5.48 -7.38
N ARG A 200 15.69 5.41 -6.18
CA ARG A 200 16.38 5.65 -4.91
C ARG A 200 16.30 4.42 -4.04
N LEU A 201 17.44 4.01 -3.51
CA LEU A 201 17.56 2.86 -2.63
C LEU A 201 17.98 3.32 -1.24
N TRP A 202 17.35 2.76 -0.22
CA TRP A 202 17.76 2.91 1.17
C TRP A 202 17.98 1.52 1.75
N ASP A 203 19.19 1.25 2.24
CA ASP A 203 19.61 -0.09 2.69
C ASP A 203 19.41 -0.34 4.19
N GLY A 204 18.66 0.57 4.84
CA GLY A 204 18.47 0.60 6.29
C GLY A 204 19.38 1.57 7.03
N GLU A 205 20.45 2.06 6.37
CA GLU A 205 21.45 2.93 6.99
C GLU A 205 21.73 4.14 6.10
N THR A 206 22.00 3.90 4.82
CA THR A 206 22.42 4.91 3.84
C THR A 206 21.46 5.00 2.66
N SER A 207 21.34 6.22 2.12
CA SER A 207 20.65 6.46 0.86
C SER A 207 21.63 6.29 -0.29
N LEU A 208 21.34 5.34 -1.19
CA LEU A 208 22.00 5.14 -2.45
C LEU A 208 21.13 5.81 -3.53
N GLU A 209 21.56 6.99 -3.97
CA GLU A 209 20.88 7.76 -5.02
C GLU A 209 21.35 7.35 -6.42
N ASN A 210 20.50 7.59 -7.42
CA ASN A 210 20.80 7.37 -8.85
C ASN A 210 21.25 5.93 -9.15
N LEU A 211 20.53 4.96 -8.60
CA LEU A 211 20.86 3.55 -8.78
C LEU A 211 20.58 3.10 -10.22
N HIS A 212 21.64 2.78 -10.97
CA HIS A 212 21.49 2.10 -12.25
C HIS A 212 21.29 0.60 -12.06
N LEU A 213 20.10 0.11 -12.40
CA LEU A 213 19.76 -1.31 -12.32
C LEU A 213 20.41 -2.10 -13.47
N THR A 214 21.63 -2.56 -13.24
CA THR A 214 22.43 -3.26 -14.27
C THR A 214 21.87 -4.65 -14.59
N ARG A 215 21.28 -5.36 -13.62
CA ARG A 215 20.73 -6.71 -13.77
C ARG A 215 19.20 -6.75 -13.67
N LEU A 216 18.53 -6.13 -14.64
CA LEU A 216 17.09 -6.32 -14.86
C LEU A 216 16.87 -7.52 -15.77
N ALA A 217 16.27 -8.57 -15.21
CA ALA A 217 15.68 -9.68 -15.95
C ALA A 217 14.15 -9.50 -15.98
N GLU A 218 13.48 -10.11 -16.96
CA GLU A 218 12.03 -10.23 -16.90
C GLU A 218 11.66 -11.19 -15.75
N ASP A 219 10.68 -10.79 -14.95
CA ASP A 219 10.18 -11.58 -13.81
C ASP A 219 8.64 -11.53 -13.87
N ASP A 220 8.01 -12.69 -14.02
CA ASP A 220 6.56 -12.86 -14.10
C ASP A 220 5.92 -13.30 -12.77
N PHE A 221 6.70 -13.30 -11.68
CA PHE A 221 6.33 -13.85 -10.38
C PHE A 221 4.99 -13.31 -9.88
N VAL A 222 4.70 -12.01 -10.02
CA VAL A 222 3.43 -11.45 -9.55
C VAL A 222 2.22 -12.06 -10.28
N SER A 223 2.37 -12.47 -11.54
CA SER A 223 1.32 -13.15 -12.30
C SER A 223 1.29 -14.66 -12.08
N THR A 224 2.41 -15.29 -11.77
CA THR A 224 2.54 -16.75 -11.73
C THR A 224 2.52 -17.34 -10.32
N TYR A 225 2.97 -16.59 -9.31
CA TYR A 225 3.02 -17.05 -7.93
C TYR A 225 1.63 -17.16 -7.29
N LYS A 226 1.44 -18.22 -6.52
CA LYS A 226 0.25 -18.48 -5.72
C LYS A 226 0.67 -18.86 -4.31
N MET A 227 0.23 -18.08 -3.33
CA MET A 227 0.48 -18.39 -1.92
C MET A 227 -0.20 -19.71 -1.57
N LYS A 228 0.56 -20.62 -0.96
CA LYS A 228 0.05 -21.94 -0.57
C LYS A 228 -1.10 -21.77 0.42
N ASN A 229 -2.19 -22.51 0.21
CA ASN A 229 -3.40 -22.50 1.03
C ASN A 229 -4.18 -21.17 1.07
N TYR A 230 -3.81 -20.18 0.25
CA TYR A 230 -4.62 -18.97 0.12
C TYR A 230 -5.87 -19.26 -0.71
N GLN A 231 -7.04 -18.88 -0.20
CA GLN A 231 -8.31 -18.93 -0.90
C GLN A 231 -8.82 -17.50 -1.07
N LEU A 232 -9.18 -17.15 -2.30
CA LEU A 232 -9.82 -15.85 -2.56
C LEU A 232 -11.18 -15.80 -1.88
N ASP A 233 -11.48 -14.64 -1.30
CA ASP A 233 -12.80 -14.39 -0.72
C ASP A 233 -13.90 -14.52 -1.78
N PRO A 234 -15.08 -15.08 -1.43
CA PRO A 234 -16.18 -15.22 -2.37
C PRO A 234 -16.55 -13.89 -3.06
N GLY A 235 -16.63 -13.91 -4.38
CA GLY A 235 -16.97 -12.73 -5.19
C GLY A 235 -15.79 -11.83 -5.57
N VAL A 236 -14.58 -12.09 -5.05
CA VAL A 236 -13.37 -11.39 -5.48
C VAL A 236 -12.85 -11.98 -6.80
N THR A 237 -12.52 -11.11 -7.75
CA THR A 237 -11.88 -11.50 -9.02
C THR A 237 -10.54 -10.79 -9.15
N CYS A 238 -9.49 -11.58 -9.44
CA CYS A 238 -8.14 -11.05 -9.62
C CYS A 238 -7.80 -10.95 -11.11
N PRO A 239 -7.34 -9.77 -11.57
CA PRO A 239 -6.93 -9.54 -12.95
C PRO A 239 -5.57 -10.16 -13.27
#